data_AF-A0A180H4L7-F1
#
_entry.id   AF-A0A180H4L7-F1
#
_cell.length_a   1.000
_cell.length_b   1.000
_cell.length_c   1.000
_cell.angle_alpha   90.00
_cell.angle_beta   90.00
_cell.angle_gamma   90.00
#
_symmetry.space_group_name_H-M   'P 1'
#
loop_
_entity.id
_entity.type
_entity.pdbx_description
1 polymer ?
#
loop_
_entity_poly.entity_id
_entity_poly.type
_entity_poly.pdbx_seq_one_letter_code
_entity_poly.pdbx_strand_id
1 'polypeptide(L)'
;MSLIMPLARSATFVPMIVATGVGIGGGIAFGIHYLIHNPEVVLRKRSNPHPWNNVAQNTNTKLFSFNPEFWERRSNAPDPRFSFMEAHPEASRGSHEKKVYLEKAKHI
;
A
#
# COMPACT_ATOMS: atom_id res chain seq x y z
N MET A 1 -4.71 -38.28 21.79
CA MET A 1 -6.12 -38.12 22.21
C MET A 1 -6.67 -36.92 21.44
N SER A 2 -7.63 -37.13 20.54
CA SER A 2 -8.13 -36.09 19.64
C SER A 2 -8.98 -35.07 20.41
N LEU A 3 -8.51 -33.82 20.50
CA LEU A 3 -9.19 -32.69 21.18
C LEU A 3 -10.38 -32.11 20.38
N ILE A 4 -10.51 -32.50 19.12
CA ILE A 4 -11.42 -31.89 18.15
C ILE A 4 -12.87 -32.38 18.35
N MET A 5 -13.04 -33.64 18.76
CA MET A 5 -14.35 -34.30 18.86
C MET A 5 -15.15 -34.00 20.14
N PRO A 6 -14.57 -33.77 21.34
CA PRO A 6 -15.35 -33.41 22.53
C PRO A 6 -15.76 -31.92 22.58
N LEU A 7 -15.03 -31.02 21.89
CA LEU A 7 -15.25 -29.57 21.99
C LEU A 7 -16.51 -29.09 21.24
N ALA A 8 -16.86 -29.74 20.13
CA ALA A 8 -18.07 -29.45 19.35
C ALA A 8 -19.36 -29.98 19.98
N ARG A 9 -19.27 -30.79 21.04
CA ARG A 9 -20.42 -31.50 21.63
C ARG A 9 -21.15 -30.69 22.70
N SER A 10 -20.58 -29.59 23.17
CA SER A 10 -21.20 -28.70 24.15
C SER A 10 -21.22 -27.25 23.66
N ALA A 11 -22.40 -26.63 23.68
CA ALA A 11 -22.62 -25.26 23.22
C ALA A 11 -21.80 -24.21 24.00
N THR A 12 -21.34 -24.56 25.20
CA THR A 12 -20.61 -23.68 26.11
C THR A 12 -19.24 -23.25 25.57
N PHE A 13 -18.54 -24.09 24.78
CA PHE A 13 -17.20 -23.75 24.26
C PHE A 13 -17.22 -23.05 22.90
N VAL A 14 -18.37 -23.04 22.21
CA VAL A 14 -18.55 -22.39 20.92
C VAL A 14 -18.06 -20.93 20.92
N PRO A 15 -18.44 -20.05 21.87
CA PRO A 15 -17.97 -18.67 21.85
C PRO A 15 -16.44 -18.53 21.97
N MET A 16 -15.79 -19.40 22.74
CA MET A 16 -14.33 -19.38 22.90
C MET A 16 -13.61 -19.80 21.61
N ILE A 17 -14.10 -20.84 20.94
CA ILE A 17 -13.55 -21.32 19.66
C ILE A 17 -13.72 -20.23 18.60
N VAL A 18 -14.90 -19.62 18.52
CA VAL A 18 -15.19 -18.55 17.56
C VAL A 18 -14.27 -17.35 17.81
N ALA A 19 -14.16 -16.88 19.05
CA ALA A 19 -13.28 -15.76 19.38
C ALA A 19 -11.82 -16.06 19.02
N THR A 20 -11.33 -17.26 19.33
CA THR A 20 -9.96 -17.68 18.99
C THR A 20 -9.75 -17.80 17.48
N GLY A 21 -10.70 -18.40 16.77
CA GLY A 21 -10.66 -18.54 15.32
C GLY A 21 -10.69 -17.18 14.60
N VAL A 22 -11.52 -16.25 15.06
CA VAL A 22 -11.57 -14.88 14.57
C VAL A 22 -10.26 -14.15 14.85
N GLY A 23 -9.65 -14.33 16.03
CA GLY A 23 -8.36 -13.74 16.35
C GLY A 23 -7.24 -14.20 15.42
N ILE A 24 -7.11 -15.52 15.23
CA ILE A 24 -6.07 -16.09 14.35
C ILE A 24 -6.33 -15.71 12.89
N GLY A 25 -7.56 -15.91 12.41
CA GLY A 25 -7.94 -15.58 11.03
C GLY A 25 -7.80 -14.09 10.73
N GLY A 26 -8.27 -13.24 11.65
CA GLY A 26 -8.17 -11.80 11.56
C GLY A 26 -6.73 -11.30 11.56
N GLY A 27 -5.86 -11.87 12.41
CA GLY A 27 -4.43 -11.53 12.45
C GLY A 27 -3.71 -11.86 11.14
N ILE A 28 -3.95 -13.05 10.59
CA ILE A 28 -3.37 -13.47 9.30
C ILE A 28 -3.90 -12.58 8.16
N ALA A 29 -5.22 -12.37 8.10
CA ALA A 29 -5.85 -11.54 7.08
C ALA A 29 -5.33 -10.09 7.14
N PHE A 30 -5.18 -9.53 8.34
CA PHE A 30 -4.61 -8.19 8.53
C PHE A 30 -3.15 -8.12 8.07
N GLY A 31 -2.32 -9.10 8.42
CA GLY A 31 -0.93 -9.17 7.96
C GLY A 31 -0.82 -9.21 6.45
N ILE A 32 -1.63 -10.04 5.78
CA ILE A 32 -1.68 -10.12 4.32
C ILE A 32 -2.15 -8.79 3.71
N HIS A 33 -3.22 -8.20 4.27
CA HIS A 33 -3.74 -6.92 3.80
C HIS A 33 -2.66 -5.82 3.88
N TYR A 34 -1.95 -5.74 5.00
CA TYR A 34 -0.87 -4.78 5.21
C TYR A 34 0.26 -4.97 4.19
N LEU A 35 0.72 -6.20 3.98
CA LEU A 35 1.81 -6.47 3.03
C LEU A 35 1.45 -6.05 1.59
N ILE A 36 0.20 -6.26 1.18
CA ILE A 36 -0.24 -5.98 -0.20
C ILE A 36 -0.49 -4.48 -0.43
N HIS A 37 -1.12 -3.80 0.53
CA HIS A 37 -1.64 -2.44 0.33
C HIS A 37 -0.76 -1.34 0.92
N ASN A 38 0.21 -1.69 1.78
CA ASN A 38 1.03 -0.68 2.42
C ASN A 38 2.17 -0.20 1.48
N PRO A 39 2.27 1.12 1.20
CA PRO A 39 3.31 1.70 0.37
C PRO A 39 4.73 1.61 0.94
N GLU A 40 4.89 1.36 2.23
CA GLU A 40 6.20 1.25 2.89
C GLU A 40 6.87 -0.12 2.63
N VAL A 41 6.09 -1.13 2.22
CA VAL A 41 6.58 -2.49 2.03
C VAL A 41 6.84 -2.77 0.56
N VAL A 42 8.11 -2.99 0.22
CA VAL A 42 8.50 -3.36 -1.15
C VAL A 42 8.44 -4.89 -1.33
N LEU A 43 7.28 -5.41 -1.71
CA LEU A 43 7.13 -6.84 -2.02
C LEU A 43 7.75 -7.23 -3.37
N ARG A 44 7.61 -6.39 -4.40
CA ARG A 44 8.05 -6.69 -5.77
C ARG A 44 9.00 -5.61 -6.27
N LYS A 45 10.26 -5.68 -5.85
CA LYS A 45 11.30 -4.70 -6.21
C LYS A 45 11.51 -4.54 -7.72
N ARG A 46 11.30 -5.60 -8.52
CA ARG A 46 11.51 -5.56 -9.98
C ARG A 46 10.38 -4.85 -10.74
N SER A 47 9.12 -5.09 -10.36
CA SER A 47 7.96 -4.54 -11.08
C SER A 47 7.50 -3.20 -10.51
N ASN A 48 7.65 -3.00 -9.19
CA ASN A 48 7.25 -1.79 -8.48
C ASN A 48 8.28 -1.45 -7.39
N PRO A 49 9.44 -0.86 -7.76
CA PRO A 49 10.49 -0.53 -6.80
C PRO A 49 10.11 0.58 -5.81
N HIS A 50 9.13 1.42 -6.14
CA HIS A 50 8.74 2.61 -5.37
C HIS A 50 7.22 2.63 -5.10
N PRO A 51 6.70 1.71 -4.28
CA PRO A 51 5.26 1.57 -4.04
C PRO A 51 4.60 2.85 -3.49
N TRP A 52 5.31 3.64 -2.68
CA TRP A 52 4.87 4.95 -2.18
C TRP A 52 4.58 6.01 -3.25
N ASN A 53 5.00 5.80 -4.50
CA ASN A 53 4.62 6.69 -5.61
C ASN A 53 3.23 6.41 -6.18
N ASN A 54 2.60 5.28 -5.85
CA ASN A 54 1.27 4.91 -6.37
C ASN A 54 0.12 5.34 -5.45
N VAL A 55 0.41 6.08 -4.37
CA VAL A 55 -0.60 6.53 -3.40
C VAL A 55 -1.10 7.91 -3.80
N ALA A 56 -2.36 7.99 -4.21
CA ALA A 56 -3.06 9.25 -4.49
C ALA A 56 -3.65 9.86 -3.21
N GLN A 57 -3.98 11.16 -3.25
CA GLN A 57 -4.47 11.89 -2.06
C GLN A 57 -5.85 11.46 -1.56
N ASN A 58 -6.63 10.78 -2.39
CA ASN A 58 -7.91 10.18 -2.03
C ASN A 58 -7.79 8.72 -1.59
N THR A 59 -6.59 8.15 -1.59
CA THR A 59 -6.39 6.74 -1.25
C THR A 59 -6.17 6.61 0.25
N ASN A 60 -7.03 5.84 0.91
CA ASN A 60 -6.84 5.48 2.31
C ASN A 60 -5.84 4.31 2.42
N THR A 61 -4.72 4.55 3.09
CA THR A 61 -3.69 3.52 3.36
C THR A 61 -3.98 2.67 4.60
N LYS A 62 -4.93 3.10 5.45
CA LYS A 62 -5.30 2.38 6.66
C LYS A 62 -6.25 1.23 6.33
N LEU A 63 -6.31 0.23 7.21
CA LEU A 63 -7.27 -0.87 7.12
C LEU A 63 -8.72 -0.37 6.97
N PHE A 64 -9.07 0.70 7.70
CA PHE A 64 -10.39 1.29 7.70
C PHE A 64 -10.30 2.81 7.96
N SER A 65 -11.24 3.58 7.42
CA SER A 65 -11.44 5.00 7.75
C SER A 65 -12.85 5.21 8.25
N PHE A 66 -12.98 5.79 9.45
CA PHE A 66 -14.27 6.21 10.00
C PHE A 66 -14.87 7.41 9.26
N ASN A 67 -14.06 8.11 8.45
CA ASN A 67 -14.45 9.33 7.76
C ASN A 67 -14.21 9.17 6.24
N PRO A 68 -15.05 8.41 5.51
CA PRO A 68 -14.86 8.19 4.08
C PRO A 68 -14.93 9.50 3.27
N GLU A 69 -15.77 10.45 3.69
CA GLU A 69 -15.94 11.71 2.96
C GLU A 69 -14.67 12.59 2.97
N PHE A 70 -13.74 12.36 3.91
CA PHE A 70 -12.44 13.02 3.91
C PHE A 70 -11.64 12.64 2.66
N TRP A 71 -11.65 11.36 2.31
CA TRP A 71 -10.89 10.83 1.18
C TRP A 71 -11.57 11.18 -0.14
N GLU A 72 -12.90 11.08 -0.20
CA GLU A 72 -13.68 11.41 -1.40
C GLU A 72 -13.50 12.87 -1.85
N ARG A 73 -13.47 13.81 -0.90
CA ARG A 73 -13.25 15.24 -1.19
C ARG A 73 -11.90 15.51 -1.86
N ARG A 74 -10.93 14.59 -1.73
CA ARG A 74 -9.59 14.69 -2.32
C ARG A 74 -9.44 13.92 -3.62
N SER A 75 -10.51 13.32 -4.15
CA SER A 75 -10.50 12.61 -5.45
C SER A 75 -9.95 13.47 -6.59
N ASN A 76 -10.27 14.77 -6.58
CA ASN A 76 -9.83 15.73 -7.59
C ASN A 76 -8.65 16.61 -7.13
N ALA A 77 -8.04 16.32 -5.98
CA ALA A 77 -6.93 17.11 -5.49
C ALA A 77 -5.68 16.82 -6.35
N PRO A 78 -4.99 17.85 -6.87
CA PRO A 78 -3.75 17.65 -7.60
C PRO A 78 -2.68 17.04 -6.68
N ASP A 79 -1.87 16.12 -7.20
CA ASP A 79 -0.78 15.54 -6.42
C ASP A 79 0.29 16.62 -6.16
N PRO A 80 0.62 16.92 -4.89
CA PRO A 80 1.62 17.93 -4.54
C PRO A 80 2.99 17.66 -5.20
N ARG A 81 3.30 16.41 -5.55
CA ARG A 81 4.53 16.06 -6.28
C ARG A 81 4.70 16.85 -7.57
N PHE A 82 3.64 17.02 -8.35
CA PHE A 82 3.71 17.76 -9.61
C PHE A 82 3.91 19.26 -9.38
N SER A 83 3.32 19.81 -8.33
CA SER A 83 3.50 21.22 -7.95
C SER A 83 4.96 21.56 -7.62
N PHE A 84 5.68 20.66 -6.93
CA PHE A 84 7.12 20.85 -6.67
C PHE A 84 7.99 20.69 -7.92
N MET A 85 7.56 19.83 -8.85
CA MET A 85 8.26 19.57 -10.10
C MET A 85 8.12 20.74 -11.08
N GLU A 86 6.95 21.38 -11.10
CA GLU A 86 6.67 22.59 -11.86
C GLU A 86 7.41 23.82 -11.31
N ALA A 87 7.61 23.91 -9.99
CA ALA A 87 8.36 24.98 -9.35
C ALA A 87 9.87 24.97 -9.65
N HIS A 88 10.42 23.83 -10.10
CA HIS A 88 11.85 23.67 -10.45
C HIS A 88 12.06 23.14 -11.88
N PRO A 89 11.70 23.91 -12.93
CA PRO A 89 11.84 23.47 -14.32
C PRO A 89 13.32 23.28 -14.74
N GLU A 90 14.24 24.01 -14.10
CA GLU A 90 15.68 24.02 -14.39
C GLU A 90 16.36 22.64 -14.18
N ALA A 91 16.00 21.93 -13.11
CA ALA A 91 16.64 20.64 -12.75
C ALA A 91 16.22 19.49 -13.68
N SER A 92 14.97 19.50 -14.14
CA SER A 92 14.43 18.55 -15.13
C SER A 92 15.11 18.73 -16.49
N ARG A 93 15.21 19.98 -16.98
CA ARG A 93 15.86 20.32 -18.26
C ARG A 93 17.34 19.92 -18.26
N GLY A 94 18.08 20.26 -17.20
CA GLY A 94 19.51 19.93 -17.12
C GLY A 94 19.82 18.43 -17.12
N SER A 95 18.96 17.60 -16.50
CA SER A 95 19.10 16.13 -16.55
C SER A 95 18.79 15.57 -17.94
N HIS A 96 17.77 16.11 -18.60
CA HIS A 96 17.38 15.71 -19.96
C HIS A 96 18.46 16.06 -20.99
N GLU A 97 19.03 17.27 -20.90
CA GLU A 97 20.13 17.71 -21.75
C GLU A 97 21.36 16.82 -21.57
N LYS A 98 21.77 16.54 -20.32
CA LYS A 98 22.94 15.69 -20.05
C LYS A 98 22.81 14.29 -20.65
N LYS A 99 21.61 13.70 -20.60
CA LYS A 99 21.32 12.40 -21.25
C LYS A 99 21.42 12.47 -22.76
N VAL A 100 20.87 13.52 -23.39
CA VAL A 100 20.94 13.73 -24.84
C VAL A 100 22.39 13.92 -25.31
N TYR A 101 23.20 14.69 -24.57
CA TYR A 101 24.62 14.86 -24.86
C TYR A 101 25.40 13.54 -24.73
N LEU A 102 25.13 12.73 -23.70
CA LEU A 102 25.78 11.44 -23.48
C LEU A 102 25.38 10.40 -24.55
N GLU A 103 24.14 10.41 -25.03
CA GLU A 103 23.70 9.59 -26.17
C GLU A 103 24.40 10.01 -27.46
N LYS A 104 24.43 11.32 -27.76
CA LYS A 104 25.11 11.84 -28.95
C LYS A 104 26.61 11.52 -28.94
N ALA A 105 27.24 11.53 -27.78
CA ALA A 105 28.65 11.18 -27.60
C ALA A 105 28.94 9.67 -27.75
N LYS A 106 27.95 8.78 -27.64
CA LYS A 106 28.11 7.33 -27.90
C LYS A 106 28.04 6.97 -29.39
N HIS A 107 27.53 7.88 -30.21
CA HIS A 107 27.36 7.68 -31.65
C HIS A 107 28.47 8.34 -32.50
N ILE A 108 29.52 8.82 -31.85
CA ILE A 108 30.77 9.33 -32.44
C ILE A 108 31.88 8.35 -32.04
#